data_AF-A0A914KRV1-F1
#
_entry.id   AF-A0A914KRV1-F1
#
_cell.length_a   1.000
_cell.length_b   1.000
_cell.length_c   1.000
_cell.angle_alpha   90.00
_cell.angle_beta   90.00
_cell.angle_gamma   90.00
#
_symmetry.space_group_name_H-M   'P 1'
#
loop_
_entity.id
_entity.type
_entity.pdbx_description
1 polymer ?
#
loop_
_entity_poly.entity_id
_entity_poly.type
_entity_poly.pdbx_seq_one_letter_code
_entity_poly.pdbx_strand_id
1 'polypeptide(L)'
;MTKDQTASVVRQSRLEVSKEADPKLRYLHFDIIFCGREGEPLLHEARVQFLIKICSLAAQFPVYGLFDHVGQWLGKVTSDELKRSYADQIVSELVEGFIFGPEKYNLYEHLLPIVNYSFEFCANFIVFSISKETLGPVMALIIGEWLCHRVDQFLRYLSFCTHLSLPFCGQKFDLLVRYDCSPIASKENDDNYYRLHYILIKIITAWRYGFTPTQLQKRPQPPTPNNSQQTFQQPIVNCLPEIFQRERGE
;
A
#
# COMPACT_ATOMS: atom_id res chain seq x y z
N MET A 1 33.09 24.94 -50.68
CA MET A 1 32.62 25.53 -49.41
C MET A 1 31.19 25.06 -49.19
N THR A 2 30.99 23.83 -48.70
CA THR A 2 30.81 23.43 -47.28
C THR A 2 29.56 24.03 -46.64
N LYS A 3 28.48 23.24 -46.64
CA LYS A 3 27.68 22.81 -45.47
C LYS A 3 26.35 22.24 -45.97
N ASP A 4 26.19 20.91 -45.86
CA ASP A 4 24.92 20.22 -45.56
C ASP A 4 25.12 18.69 -45.55
N GLN A 5 26.15 18.25 -44.82
CA GLN A 5 26.39 16.85 -44.49
C GLN A 5 26.69 16.74 -42.99
N THR A 6 25.70 17.08 -42.17
CA THR A 6 25.66 16.76 -40.74
C THR A 6 24.20 16.62 -40.29
N ALA A 7 23.45 15.78 -41.01
CA ALA A 7 22.26 15.13 -40.46
C ALA A 7 22.61 13.66 -40.21
N SER A 8 23.70 13.44 -39.48
CA SER A 8 24.09 12.15 -38.97
C SER A 8 23.65 12.06 -37.51
N VAL A 9 23.00 10.94 -37.19
CA VAL A 9 23.03 10.33 -35.86
C VAL A 9 22.39 11.15 -34.74
N VAL A 10 21.07 11.35 -34.83
CA VAL A 10 20.21 11.11 -33.66
C VAL A 10 19.04 10.27 -34.14
N ARG A 11 19.35 9.01 -34.48
CA ARG A 11 18.36 7.94 -34.37
C ARG A 11 17.97 7.94 -32.90
N GLN A 12 16.89 8.64 -32.57
CA GLN A 12 16.06 8.26 -31.43
C GLN A 12 15.75 6.79 -31.64
N SER A 13 16.52 5.92 -31.00
CA SER A 13 16.05 4.62 -30.58
C SER A 13 14.93 4.89 -29.58
N ARG A 14 13.77 5.31 -30.10
CA ARG A 14 12.49 4.96 -29.53
C ARG A 14 12.52 3.44 -29.58
N LEU A 15 13.04 2.82 -28.52
CA LEU A 15 12.71 1.45 -28.19
C LEU A 15 11.19 1.47 -28.13
N GLU A 16 10.56 1.15 -29.25
CA GLU A 16 9.18 0.71 -29.28
C GLU A 16 9.20 -0.56 -28.43
N VAL A 17 9.04 -0.39 -27.12
CA VAL A 17 8.68 -1.47 -26.22
C VAL A 17 7.42 -2.04 -26.85
N SER A 18 7.55 -3.22 -27.43
CA SER A 18 6.54 -3.80 -28.30
C SER A 18 5.17 -3.68 -27.64
N LYS A 19 4.20 -3.14 -28.37
CA LYS A 19 2.80 -3.19 -27.95
C LYS A 19 2.47 -4.62 -27.52
N GLU A 20 2.00 -4.72 -26.28
CA GLU A 20 1.33 -5.89 -25.69
C GLU A 20 2.18 -7.16 -25.55
N ALA A 21 3.21 -7.11 -24.70
CA ALA A 21 3.54 -8.32 -23.94
C ALA A 21 2.35 -8.66 -23.03
N ASP A 22 1.81 -9.87 -23.17
CA ASP A 22 0.70 -10.41 -22.35
C ASP A 22 0.92 -10.05 -20.87
N PRO A 23 -0.05 -9.41 -20.18
CA PRO A 23 0.04 -9.11 -18.76
C PRO A 23 0.52 -10.31 -17.90
N LYS A 24 0.10 -11.52 -18.25
CA LYS A 24 0.55 -12.75 -17.57
C LYS A 24 2.03 -13.02 -17.82
N LEU A 25 2.51 -12.81 -19.05
CA LEU A 25 3.91 -12.97 -19.40
C LEU A 25 4.78 -11.90 -18.71
N ARG A 26 4.30 -10.66 -18.59
CA ARG A 26 5.00 -9.60 -17.84
C ARG A 26 5.13 -9.95 -16.37
N TYR A 27 4.04 -10.41 -15.75
CA TYR A 27 4.09 -10.87 -14.36
C TYR A 27 5.00 -12.09 -14.20
N LEU A 28 4.98 -13.04 -15.15
CA LEU A 28 5.89 -14.18 -15.14
C LEU A 28 7.36 -13.74 -15.21
N HIS A 29 7.71 -12.75 -16.04
CA HIS A 29 9.07 -12.22 -16.07
C HIS A 29 9.44 -11.52 -14.76
N PHE A 30 8.54 -10.71 -14.20
CA PHE A 30 8.74 -10.12 -12.88
C PHE A 30 9.02 -11.19 -11.82
N ASP A 31 8.19 -12.23 -11.80
CA ASP A 31 8.29 -13.34 -10.85
C ASP A 31 9.63 -14.07 -11.03
N ILE A 32 10.03 -14.43 -12.25
CA ILE A 32 11.31 -15.10 -12.53
C ILE A 32 12.52 -14.26 -12.10
N ILE A 33 12.49 -12.94 -12.37
CA ILE A 33 13.61 -12.02 -12.12
C ILE A 33 13.78 -11.76 -10.62
N PHE A 34 12.67 -11.46 -9.92
CA PHE A 34 12.73 -10.95 -8.55
C PHE A 34 12.33 -11.98 -7.50
N CYS A 35 11.32 -12.79 -7.79
CA CYS A 35 10.66 -13.66 -6.81
C CYS A 35 11.02 -15.14 -6.97
N GLY A 36 11.64 -15.51 -8.10
CA GLY A 36 11.93 -16.89 -8.47
C GLY A 36 13.11 -17.48 -7.69
N ARG A 37 13.08 -18.82 -7.55
CA ARG A 37 14.09 -19.66 -6.88
C ARG A 37 14.31 -19.34 -5.39
N GLU A 38 13.26 -19.47 -4.59
CA GLU A 38 13.34 -19.42 -3.12
C GLU A 38 14.29 -20.47 -2.50
N GLY A 39 14.68 -21.50 -3.26
CA GLY A 39 15.67 -22.51 -2.85
C GLY A 39 17.11 -22.00 -2.76
N GLU A 40 17.41 -20.77 -3.20
CA GLU A 40 18.71 -20.10 -3.05
C GLU A 40 18.55 -18.79 -2.23
N PRO A 41 18.53 -18.85 -0.89
CA PRO A 41 18.13 -17.72 -0.05
C PRO A 41 18.96 -16.44 -0.25
N LEU A 42 20.28 -16.57 -0.43
CA LEU A 42 21.17 -15.41 -0.65
C LEU A 42 20.88 -14.70 -1.98
N LEU A 43 20.58 -15.46 -3.03
CA LEU A 43 20.26 -14.90 -4.34
C LEU A 43 18.87 -14.29 -4.35
N HIS A 44 17.91 -14.92 -3.68
CA HIS A 44 16.56 -14.38 -3.48
C HIS A 44 16.63 -13.04 -2.76
N GLU A 45 17.34 -12.97 -1.63
CA GLU A 45 17.51 -11.73 -0.86
C GLU A 45 18.12 -10.63 -1.72
N ALA A 46 19.22 -10.91 -2.45
CA ALA A 46 19.86 -9.92 -3.32
C ALA A 46 18.91 -9.36 -4.41
N ARG A 47 18.04 -10.21 -4.97
CA ARG A 47 17.05 -9.79 -5.97
C ARG A 47 15.96 -8.91 -5.36
N VAL A 48 15.49 -9.24 -4.16
CA VAL A 48 14.50 -8.43 -3.46
C VAL A 48 15.09 -7.08 -3.03
N GLN A 49 16.33 -7.05 -2.54
CA GLN A 49 17.05 -5.80 -2.25
C GLN A 49 17.19 -4.92 -3.50
N PHE A 50 17.47 -5.54 -4.66
CA PHE A 50 17.48 -4.82 -5.92
C PHE A 50 16.09 -4.31 -6.33
N LEU A 51 15.04 -5.11 -6.14
CA LEU A 51 13.65 -4.69 -6.38
C LEU A 51 13.26 -3.47 -5.53
N ILE A 52 13.63 -3.46 -4.25
CA ILE A 52 13.40 -2.32 -3.33
C ILE A 52 13.95 -1.03 -3.93
N LYS A 53 15.20 -1.04 -4.40
CA LYS A 53 15.81 0.15 -5.02
C LYS A 53 15.18 0.50 -6.37
N ILE A 54 14.78 -0.51 -7.16
CA ILE A 54 14.07 -0.28 -8.42
C ILE A 54 12.72 0.40 -8.17
N CYS A 55 11.97 0.07 -7.12
CA CYS A 55 10.70 0.74 -6.83
C CYS A 55 10.87 2.26 -6.71
N SER A 56 11.91 2.73 -6.03
CA SER A 56 12.24 4.16 -5.95
C SER A 56 12.57 4.75 -7.32
N LEU A 57 13.37 4.05 -8.14
CA LEU A 57 13.66 4.52 -9.49
C LEU A 57 12.41 4.53 -10.39
N ALA A 58 11.52 3.54 -10.26
CA ALA A 58 10.30 3.42 -11.05
C ALA A 58 9.23 4.46 -10.66
N ALA A 59 9.27 5.00 -9.45
CA ALA A 59 8.48 6.16 -9.07
C ALA A 59 9.03 7.44 -9.70
N GLN A 60 10.35 7.65 -9.66
CA GLN A 60 11.00 8.84 -10.25
C GLN A 60 10.94 8.87 -11.77
N PHE A 61 11.23 7.73 -12.41
CA PHE A 61 11.11 7.52 -13.85
C PHE A 61 9.84 6.70 -14.06
N PRO A 62 8.74 7.29 -14.56
CA PRO A 62 7.35 6.84 -14.38
C PRO A 62 7.02 5.47 -15.02
N VAL A 63 7.62 4.40 -14.50
CA VAL A 63 7.43 3.00 -14.88
C VAL A 63 6.43 2.39 -13.90
N TYR A 64 5.26 3.03 -13.79
CA TYR A 64 4.29 2.72 -12.73
C TYR A 64 3.67 1.33 -12.85
N GLY A 65 3.72 0.71 -14.04
CA GLY A 65 3.27 -0.67 -14.24
C GLY A 65 4.03 -1.69 -13.39
N LEU A 66 5.24 -1.37 -12.90
CA LEU A 66 5.96 -2.23 -11.97
C LEU A 66 5.18 -2.41 -10.65
N PHE A 67 4.52 -1.37 -10.16
CA PHE A 67 3.81 -1.41 -8.88
C PHE A 67 2.59 -2.34 -8.92
N ASP A 68 2.02 -2.62 -10.09
CA ASP A 68 0.97 -3.66 -10.23
C ASP A 68 1.54 -5.03 -9.89
N HIS A 69 2.70 -5.37 -10.47
CA HIS A 69 3.38 -6.65 -10.19
C HIS A 69 3.87 -6.76 -8.74
N VAL A 70 4.41 -5.67 -8.19
CA VAL A 70 4.81 -5.62 -6.77
C VAL A 70 3.59 -5.78 -5.86
N GLY A 71 2.49 -5.06 -6.11
CA GLY A 71 1.25 -5.18 -5.34
C GLY A 71 0.69 -6.60 -5.35
N GLN A 72 0.65 -7.23 -6.52
CA GLN A 72 0.23 -8.63 -6.67
C GLN A 72 1.14 -9.60 -5.92
N TRP A 73 2.45 -9.38 -5.95
CA TRP A 73 3.40 -10.23 -5.21
C TRP A 73 3.22 -10.08 -3.70
N LEU A 74 3.17 -8.85 -3.17
CA LEU A 74 2.93 -8.59 -1.76
C LEU A 74 1.61 -9.24 -1.28
N GLY A 75 0.56 -9.21 -2.11
CA GLY A 75 -0.73 -9.86 -1.81
C GLY A 75 -0.71 -11.40 -1.75
N LYS A 76 0.28 -12.08 -2.36
CA LYS A 76 0.43 -13.56 -2.30
C LYS A 76 1.22 -14.04 -1.10
N VAL A 77 1.93 -13.12 -0.47
CA VAL A 77 3.11 -13.39 0.34
C VAL A 77 2.81 -13.27 1.85
N THR A 78 1.54 -13.12 2.17
CA THR A 78 0.98 -12.54 3.40
C THR A 78 0.98 -13.47 4.62
N SER A 79 1.52 -14.68 4.47
CA SER A 79 1.56 -15.70 5.53
C SER A 79 2.96 -15.90 6.12
N ASP A 80 3.97 -15.25 5.55
CA ASP A 80 5.37 -15.43 5.89
C ASP A 80 5.94 -14.13 6.51
N GLU A 81 6.44 -14.22 7.75
CA GLU A 81 7.02 -13.10 8.48
C GLU A 81 8.22 -12.50 7.76
N LEU A 82 9.04 -13.33 7.11
CA LEU A 82 10.20 -12.87 6.33
C LEU A 82 9.75 -11.93 5.23
N LYS A 83 8.64 -12.26 4.59
CA LYS A 83 8.22 -11.53 3.41
C LYS A 83 7.35 -10.32 3.73
N ARG A 84 6.74 -10.26 4.92
CA ARG A 84 6.23 -9.02 5.50
C ARG A 84 7.35 -7.98 5.65
N SER A 85 8.56 -8.41 6.03
CA SER A 85 9.74 -7.54 6.08
C SER A 85 10.04 -6.89 4.72
N TYR A 86 9.82 -7.58 3.60
CA TYR A 86 10.02 -6.98 2.27
C TYR A 86 9.01 -5.88 1.95
N ALA A 87 7.74 -6.05 2.35
CA ALA A 87 6.74 -4.98 2.22
C ALA A 87 7.17 -3.75 3.03
N ASP A 88 7.58 -3.97 4.28
CA ASP A 88 8.08 -2.91 5.17
C ASP A 88 9.29 -2.20 4.58
N GLN A 89 10.25 -2.93 4.01
CA GLN A 89 11.46 -2.37 3.39
C GLN A 89 11.15 -1.55 2.13
N ILE A 90 10.30 -2.06 1.23
CA ILE A 90 9.89 -1.31 0.03
C ILE A 90 9.22 0.01 0.43
N VAL A 91 8.29 -0.07 1.40
CA VAL A 91 7.55 1.11 1.85
C VAL A 91 8.47 2.08 2.58
N SER A 92 9.37 1.59 3.43
CA SER A 92 10.34 2.44 4.15
C SER A 92 11.24 3.21 3.18
N GLU A 93 11.77 2.53 2.15
CA GLU A 93 12.60 3.18 1.12
C GLU A 93 11.86 4.32 0.41
N LEU A 94 10.58 4.10 0.07
CA LEU A 94 9.76 5.11 -0.58
C LEU A 94 9.38 6.25 0.37
N VAL A 95 9.10 5.96 1.65
CA VAL A 95 8.84 6.99 2.66
C VAL A 95 10.08 7.86 2.85
N GLU A 96 11.25 7.26 3.04
CA GLU A 96 12.51 7.98 3.20
C GLU A 96 12.84 8.84 1.97
N GLY A 97 12.70 8.29 0.77
CA GLY A 97 13.05 8.98 -0.46
C GLY A 97 12.07 10.07 -0.89
N PHE A 98 10.77 9.88 -0.65
CA PHE A 98 9.72 10.71 -1.27
C PHE A 98 8.91 11.53 -0.26
N ILE A 99 8.79 11.07 0.98
CA ILE A 99 8.02 11.75 2.03
C ILE A 99 8.94 12.59 2.92
N PHE A 100 10.05 12.00 3.37
CA PHE A 100 11.07 12.73 4.13
C PHE A 100 12.13 13.40 3.24
N GLY A 101 12.00 13.25 1.92
CA GLY A 101 12.86 13.93 0.96
C GLY A 101 12.79 15.47 1.09
N PRO A 102 13.79 16.20 0.59
CA PRO A 102 13.82 17.66 0.71
C PRO A 102 12.60 18.32 0.07
N GLU A 103 11.88 19.15 0.84
CA GLU A 103 10.61 19.79 0.42
C GLU A 103 10.70 20.51 -0.92
N LYS A 104 11.84 21.18 -1.21
CA LYS A 104 12.08 21.91 -2.47
C LYS A 104 11.91 21.08 -3.75
N TYR A 105 11.97 19.75 -3.65
CA TYR A 105 11.87 18.86 -4.79
C TYR A 105 10.49 18.23 -4.94
N ASN A 106 9.59 18.40 -3.96
CA ASN A 106 8.23 17.84 -3.94
C ASN A 106 8.17 16.37 -4.41
N LEU A 107 9.13 15.54 -3.96
CA LEU A 107 9.31 14.20 -4.51
C LEU A 107 8.05 13.34 -4.37
N TYR A 108 7.25 13.54 -3.31
CA TYR A 108 5.97 12.86 -3.11
C TYR A 108 5.01 12.92 -4.31
N GLU A 109 5.11 13.94 -5.17
CA GLU A 109 4.28 14.05 -6.38
C GLU A 109 4.48 12.85 -7.31
N HIS A 110 5.66 12.24 -7.31
CA HIS A 110 5.97 11.03 -8.08
C HIS A 110 5.22 9.79 -7.58
N LEU A 111 4.75 9.79 -6.32
CA LEU A 111 3.96 8.69 -5.77
C LEU A 111 2.49 8.79 -6.17
N LEU A 112 1.94 10.01 -6.32
CA LEU A 112 0.51 10.22 -6.57
C LEU A 112 -0.06 9.41 -7.74
N PRO A 113 0.62 9.30 -8.90
CA PRO A 113 0.09 8.56 -10.04
C PRO A 113 -0.05 7.05 -9.82
N ILE A 114 0.66 6.45 -8.85
CA ILE A 114 0.70 5.00 -8.65
C ILE A 114 -0.70 4.40 -8.46
N VAL A 115 -1.62 5.13 -7.81
CA VAL A 115 -2.99 4.68 -7.58
C VAL A 115 -3.78 4.38 -8.87
N ASN A 116 -3.37 4.97 -10.00
CA ASN A 116 -3.99 4.71 -11.29
C ASN A 116 -3.46 3.42 -11.96
N TYR A 117 -2.42 2.81 -11.40
CA TYR A 117 -1.78 1.61 -11.94
C TYR A 117 -1.89 0.41 -10.99
N SER A 118 -1.82 0.63 -9.68
CA SER A 118 -1.84 -0.45 -8.69
C SER A 118 -2.52 -0.01 -7.40
N PHE A 119 -3.77 -0.44 -7.23
CA PHE A 119 -4.50 -0.17 -6.01
C PHE A 119 -3.99 -1.03 -4.85
N GLU A 120 -3.65 -2.29 -5.13
CA GLU A 120 -3.11 -3.25 -4.18
C GLU A 120 -1.82 -2.73 -3.55
N PHE A 121 -0.93 -2.15 -4.36
CA PHE A 121 0.29 -1.54 -3.85
C PHE A 121 -0.03 -0.34 -2.96
N CYS A 122 -0.91 0.57 -3.40
CA CYS A 122 -1.30 1.73 -2.58
C CYS A 122 -1.89 1.29 -1.23
N ALA A 123 -2.70 0.23 -1.20
CA ALA A 123 -3.25 -0.28 0.05
C ALA A 123 -2.17 -0.84 0.99
N ASN A 124 -1.19 -1.59 0.46
CA ASN A 124 -0.03 -2.04 1.23
C ASN A 124 0.76 -0.84 1.75
N PHE A 125 1.10 0.11 0.87
CA PHE A 125 1.84 1.32 1.23
C PHE A 125 1.19 2.05 2.38
N ILE A 126 -0.12 2.36 2.31
CA ILE A 126 -0.84 3.06 3.38
C ILE A 126 -0.71 2.32 4.71
N VAL A 127 -0.92 1.01 4.72
CA VAL A 127 -0.94 0.23 5.97
C VAL A 127 0.44 0.11 6.59
N PHE A 128 1.48 -0.08 5.78
CA PHE A 128 2.85 -0.22 6.26
C PHE A 128 3.53 1.12 6.55
N SER A 129 3.14 2.20 5.85
CA SER A 129 3.80 3.49 5.99
C SER A 129 3.35 4.28 7.22
N ILE A 130 2.11 4.12 7.68
CA ILE A 130 1.58 4.92 8.80
C ILE A 130 2.32 4.58 10.10
N SER A 131 2.99 5.57 10.67
CA SER A 131 3.59 5.56 12.00
C SER A 131 3.44 6.94 12.64
N LYS A 132 3.89 7.12 13.89
CA LYS A 132 3.87 8.46 14.52
C LYS A 132 4.84 9.42 13.84
N GLU A 133 5.92 8.89 13.28
CA GLU A 133 7.03 9.61 12.68
C GLU A 133 6.71 10.00 11.23
N THR A 134 6.01 9.13 10.50
CA THR A 134 5.69 9.34 9.07
C THR A 134 4.39 10.10 8.84
N LEU A 135 3.50 10.13 9.83
CA LEU A 135 2.21 10.77 9.71
C LEU A 135 2.34 12.29 9.87
N GLY A 136 2.45 12.96 8.73
CA GLY A 136 2.49 14.41 8.58
C GLY A 136 1.75 14.86 7.31
N PRO A 137 1.88 16.14 6.91
CA PRO A 137 1.05 16.73 5.84
C PRO A 137 1.16 16.01 4.50
N VAL A 138 2.38 15.62 4.12
CA VAL A 138 2.64 14.91 2.87
C VAL A 138 1.98 13.51 2.87
N MET A 139 2.08 12.79 3.98
CA MET A 139 1.43 11.47 4.10
C MET A 139 -0.10 11.60 4.09
N ALA A 140 -0.65 12.57 4.83
CA ALA A 140 -2.08 12.87 4.84
C ALA A 140 -2.61 13.21 3.44
N LEU A 141 -1.87 14.02 2.68
CA LEU A 141 -2.16 14.34 1.28
C LEU A 141 -2.20 13.08 0.41
N ILE A 142 -1.17 12.22 0.46
CA ILE A 142 -1.12 10.99 -0.34
C ILE A 142 -2.31 10.08 -0.01
N ILE A 143 -2.60 9.86 1.28
CA ILE A 143 -3.74 9.05 1.72
C ILE A 143 -5.05 9.67 1.22
N GLY A 144 -5.19 10.99 1.36
CA GLY A 144 -6.29 11.80 0.84
C GLY A 144 -6.54 11.54 -0.64
N GLU A 145 -5.53 11.75 -1.47
CA GLU A 145 -5.59 11.56 -2.92
C GLU A 145 -5.91 10.12 -3.33
N TRP A 146 -5.27 9.15 -2.69
CA TRP A 146 -5.43 7.76 -3.05
C TRP A 146 -6.81 7.21 -2.65
N LEU A 147 -7.33 7.61 -1.48
CA LEU A 147 -8.54 7.02 -0.92
C LEU A 147 -9.82 7.83 -1.11
N CYS A 148 -9.78 9.15 -1.37
CA CYS A 148 -10.99 9.99 -1.37
C CYS A 148 -12.13 9.43 -2.24
N HIS A 149 -11.81 8.89 -3.43
CA HIS A 149 -12.79 8.25 -4.32
C HIS A 149 -12.80 6.72 -4.26
N ARG A 150 -12.02 6.11 -3.36
CA ARG A 150 -11.74 4.67 -3.31
C ARG A 150 -11.90 4.04 -1.92
N VAL A 151 -12.48 4.75 -0.95
CA VAL A 151 -12.68 4.24 0.42
C VAL A 151 -13.38 2.88 0.44
N ASP A 152 -14.46 2.72 -0.35
CA ASP A 152 -15.22 1.46 -0.40
C ASP A 152 -14.43 0.32 -1.04
N GLN A 153 -13.53 0.63 -1.98
CA GLN A 153 -12.60 -0.34 -2.57
C GLN A 153 -11.52 -0.74 -1.56
N PHE A 154 -11.00 0.22 -0.79
CA PHE A 154 -10.01 -0.01 0.26
C PHE A 154 -10.55 -0.89 1.37
N LEU A 155 -11.73 -0.58 1.89
CA LEU A 155 -12.39 -1.40 2.91
C LEU A 155 -12.65 -2.82 2.40
N ARG A 156 -13.18 -2.97 1.17
CA ARG A 156 -13.32 -4.28 0.53
C ARG A 156 -11.99 -5.02 0.43
N TYR A 157 -10.92 -4.35 0.01
CA TYR A 157 -9.61 -4.97 -0.08
C TYR A 157 -9.09 -5.43 1.30
N LEU A 158 -9.22 -4.60 2.33
CA LEU A 158 -8.88 -4.99 3.71
C LEU A 158 -9.69 -6.21 4.17
N SER A 159 -10.95 -6.36 3.75
CA SER A 159 -11.77 -7.52 4.12
C SER A 159 -11.24 -8.85 3.60
N PHE A 160 -10.49 -8.82 2.49
CA PHE A 160 -9.85 -10.01 1.93
C PHE A 160 -8.41 -10.21 2.45
N CYS A 161 -7.78 -9.15 2.97
CA CYS A 161 -6.37 -9.14 3.33
C CYS A 161 -6.18 -8.98 4.84
N THR A 162 -6.24 -10.08 5.60
CA THR A 162 -6.10 -10.08 7.06
C THR A 162 -4.78 -9.48 7.57
N HIS A 163 -3.69 -9.71 6.85
CA HIS A 163 -2.37 -9.14 7.15
C HIS A 163 -2.34 -7.60 7.08
N LEU A 164 -3.27 -6.97 6.34
CA LEU A 164 -3.44 -5.52 6.29
C LEU A 164 -4.53 -5.05 7.25
N SER A 165 -5.65 -5.76 7.33
CA SER A 165 -6.79 -5.33 8.15
C SER A 165 -6.46 -5.31 9.65
N LEU A 166 -5.69 -6.30 10.13
CA LEU A 166 -5.28 -6.37 11.54
C LEU A 166 -4.44 -5.16 11.98
N PRO A 167 -3.29 -4.85 11.35
CA PRO A 167 -2.52 -3.67 11.74
C PRO A 167 -3.29 -2.37 11.49
N PHE A 168 -4.05 -2.29 10.38
CA PHE A 168 -4.82 -1.08 10.06
C PHE A 168 -5.87 -0.76 11.13
N CYS A 169 -6.74 -1.72 11.45
CA CYS A 169 -7.80 -1.52 12.45
C CYS A 169 -7.25 -1.44 13.88
N GLY A 170 -6.18 -2.20 14.17
CA GLY A 170 -5.62 -2.28 15.52
C GLY A 170 -4.81 -1.05 15.93
N GLN A 171 -4.14 -0.38 14.99
CA GLN A 171 -3.25 0.73 15.31
C GLN A 171 -3.31 1.88 14.30
N LYS A 172 -3.23 1.61 13.01
CA LYS A 172 -2.99 2.68 12.01
C LYS A 172 -4.18 3.64 11.92
N PHE A 173 -5.40 3.14 12.01
CA PHE A 173 -6.59 3.98 11.97
C PHE A 173 -6.66 4.97 13.14
N ASP A 174 -6.34 4.55 14.36
CA ASP A 174 -6.29 5.43 15.53
C ASP A 174 -5.24 6.54 15.36
N LEU A 175 -4.08 6.23 14.77
CA LEU A 175 -3.07 7.25 14.44
C LEU A 175 -3.63 8.30 13.46
N LEU A 176 -4.35 7.89 12.43
CA LEU A 176 -4.97 8.81 11.47
C LEU A 176 -6.01 9.72 12.14
N VAL A 177 -6.85 9.18 13.02
CA VAL A 177 -7.84 9.98 13.76
C VAL A 177 -7.16 10.98 14.69
N ARG A 178 -6.11 10.57 15.40
CA ARG A 178 -5.34 11.50 16.26
C ARG A 178 -4.69 12.61 15.46
N TYR A 179 -4.21 12.31 14.26
CA TYR A 179 -3.65 13.30 13.36
C TYR A 179 -4.69 14.30 12.90
N ASP A 180 -5.85 13.82 12.42
CA ASP A 180 -6.97 14.65 11.96
C ASP A 180 -7.50 15.61 13.04
N CYS A 181 -7.48 15.17 14.30
CA CYS A 181 -7.84 15.99 15.45
C CYS A 181 -6.71 16.93 15.94
N SER A 182 -5.52 16.88 15.34
CA SER A 182 -4.37 17.65 15.81
C SER A 182 -4.38 19.10 15.29
N PRO A 183 -3.79 20.07 16.03
CA PRO A 183 -3.63 21.44 15.55
C PRO A 183 -2.70 21.59 14.34
N ILE A 184 -1.99 20.53 13.96
CA ILE A 184 -1.11 20.49 12.78
C ILE A 184 -1.98 20.29 11.54
N ALA A 185 -2.91 19.33 11.60
CA ALA A 185 -3.82 19.03 10.49
C ALA A 185 -4.72 20.23 10.13
N SER A 186 -5.20 20.98 11.12
CA SER A 186 -6.04 22.17 10.90
C SER A 186 -5.31 23.38 10.30
N LYS A 187 -3.97 23.32 10.16
CA LYS A 187 -3.16 24.37 9.52
C LYS A 187 -2.74 24.01 8.09
N GLU A 188 -3.09 22.82 7.63
CA GLU A 188 -2.81 22.40 6.26
C GLU A 188 -3.71 23.12 5.25
N ASN A 189 -3.36 22.99 3.98
CA ASN A 189 -4.24 23.39 2.89
C ASN A 189 -5.63 22.76 3.12
N ASP A 190 -6.64 23.62 3.23
CA ASP A 190 -8.03 23.28 3.53
C ASP A 190 -8.49 22.02 2.78
N ASP A 191 -8.21 21.95 1.47
CA ASP A 191 -8.64 20.83 0.62
C ASP A 191 -8.06 19.46 1.02
N ASN A 192 -6.80 19.40 1.46
CA ASN A 192 -6.14 18.15 1.82
C ASN A 192 -6.65 17.64 3.17
N TYR A 193 -6.81 18.56 4.12
CA TYR A 193 -7.41 18.29 5.41
C TYR A 193 -8.83 17.72 5.25
N TYR A 194 -9.68 18.37 4.46
CA TYR A 194 -11.04 17.91 4.22
C TYR A 194 -11.10 16.51 3.58
N ARG A 195 -10.15 16.17 2.72
CA ARG A 195 -10.10 14.83 2.09
C ARG A 195 -9.79 13.74 3.12
N LEU A 196 -8.78 13.93 3.96
CA LEU A 196 -8.44 12.97 5.00
C LEU A 196 -9.62 12.82 5.98
N HIS A 197 -10.16 13.94 6.46
CA HIS A 197 -11.32 13.95 7.36
C HIS A 197 -12.51 13.18 6.75
N TYR A 198 -12.84 13.47 5.49
CA TYR A 198 -13.90 12.77 4.76
C TYR A 198 -13.68 11.26 4.67
N ILE A 199 -12.45 10.82 4.38
CA ILE A 199 -12.10 9.39 4.34
C ILE A 199 -12.36 8.74 5.71
N LEU A 200 -11.91 9.38 6.80
CA LEU A 200 -12.07 8.84 8.15
C LEU A 200 -13.55 8.72 8.54
N ILE A 201 -14.36 9.75 8.27
CA ILE A 201 -15.81 9.71 8.49
C ILE A 201 -16.45 8.58 7.69
N LYS A 202 -16.06 8.38 6.43
CA LYS A 202 -16.56 7.27 5.61
C LYS A 202 -16.21 5.90 6.20
N ILE A 203 -14.96 5.71 6.65
CA ILE A 203 -14.52 4.46 7.27
C ILE A 203 -15.34 4.17 8.55
N ILE A 204 -15.51 5.16 9.43
CA ILE A 204 -16.30 5.04 10.65
C ILE A 204 -17.75 4.68 10.33
N THR A 205 -18.32 5.36 9.33
CA THR A 205 -19.69 5.12 8.86
C THR A 205 -19.84 3.69 8.35
N ALA A 206 -18.92 3.22 7.51
CA ALA A 206 -18.94 1.86 6.99
C ALA A 206 -18.85 0.81 8.12
N TRP A 207 -17.99 1.03 9.12
CA TRP A 207 -17.88 0.16 10.29
C TRP A 207 -19.17 0.12 11.12
N ARG A 208 -19.84 1.26 11.28
CA ARG A 208 -21.12 1.36 12.00
C ARG A 208 -22.25 0.61 11.29
N TYR A 209 -22.27 0.59 9.95
CA TYR A 209 -23.34 -0.01 9.14
C TYR A 209 -23.03 -1.42 8.60
N GLY A 210 -22.09 -2.14 9.23
CA GLY A 210 -21.93 -3.58 9.03
C GLY A 210 -20.62 -4.02 8.40
N PHE A 211 -19.70 -3.11 8.08
CA PHE A 211 -18.34 -3.44 7.68
C PHE A 211 -17.43 -3.60 8.92
N THR A 212 -17.83 -4.41 9.90
CA THR A 212 -17.12 -4.42 11.20
C THR A 212 -15.71 -5.03 11.08
N PRO A 213 -14.72 -4.53 11.84
CA PRO A 213 -13.37 -5.14 11.93
C PRO A 213 -13.39 -6.64 12.23
N THR A 214 -14.40 -7.11 12.96
CA THR A 214 -14.65 -8.53 13.26
C THR A 214 -15.07 -9.37 12.05
N GLN A 215 -15.67 -8.77 11.02
CA GLN A 215 -15.93 -9.44 9.73
C GLN A 215 -14.67 -9.51 8.86
N LEU A 216 -13.74 -8.54 9.00
CA LEU A 216 -12.43 -8.55 8.33
C LEU A 216 -11.45 -9.60 8.89
N GLN A 217 -11.81 -10.24 10.01
CA GLN A 217 -11.03 -11.29 10.67
C GLN A 217 -11.53 -12.72 10.36
N LYS A 218 -12.68 -12.88 9.69
CA LYS A 218 -13.21 -14.20 9.37
C LYS A 218 -12.56 -14.75 8.09
N ARG A 219 -11.58 -15.62 8.26
CA ARG A 219 -11.06 -16.49 7.19
C ARG A 219 -12.23 -17.26 6.54
N PRO A 220 -12.29 -17.43 5.21
CA PRO A 220 -13.03 -18.56 4.64
C PRO A 220 -12.35 -19.82 5.16
N GLN A 221 -13.01 -20.60 6.02
CA GLN A 221 -12.49 -21.91 6.39
C GLN A 221 -12.59 -22.83 5.16
N PRO A 222 -11.53 -23.55 4.78
CA PRO A 222 -11.69 -24.67 3.86
C PRO A 222 -12.63 -25.70 4.48
N PRO A 223 -13.41 -26.44 3.69
CA PRO A 223 -14.34 -27.45 4.22
C PRO A 223 -13.53 -28.52 4.97
N THR A 224 -13.72 -28.60 6.28
CA THR A 224 -13.09 -29.60 7.13
C THR A 224 -13.79 -30.94 6.96
N PRO A 225 -13.06 -32.06 6.77
CA PRO A 225 -13.64 -33.38 6.91
C PRO A 225 -13.88 -33.68 8.40
N ASN A 226 -15.00 -34.34 8.69
CA ASN A 226 -15.42 -34.82 10.01
C ASN A 226 -14.26 -35.37 10.85
N ASN A 227 -14.09 -34.87 12.09
CA ASN A 227 -14.26 -35.67 13.30
C ASN A 227 -13.96 -34.89 14.60
N SER A 228 -14.91 -34.99 15.52
CA SER A 228 -14.83 -35.08 16.99
C SER A 228 -13.62 -34.50 17.76
N GLN A 229 -13.99 -33.62 18.70
CA GLN A 229 -13.35 -33.29 19.99
C GLN A 229 -12.04 -32.47 19.95
N GLN A 230 -12.16 -31.17 20.29
CA GLN A 230 -11.56 -30.60 21.50
C GLN A 230 -11.99 -29.14 21.67
N THR A 231 -12.65 -28.86 22.80
CA THR A 231 -12.95 -27.54 23.35
C THR A 231 -11.66 -26.82 23.73
N PHE A 232 -11.34 -25.74 23.03
CA PHE A 232 -10.55 -24.63 23.56
C PHE A 232 -11.32 -23.33 23.28
N GLN A 233 -11.99 -22.81 24.32
CA GLN A 233 -12.49 -21.43 24.32
C GLN A 233 -11.28 -20.50 24.33
N GLN A 234 -11.07 -19.77 23.23
CA GLN A 234 -10.21 -18.58 23.24
C GLN A 234 -11.06 -17.36 23.60
N PRO A 235 -10.53 -16.40 24.40
CA PRO A 235 -11.26 -15.22 24.77
C PRO A 235 -11.45 -14.29 23.56
N ILE A 236 -12.69 -13.87 23.34
CA ILE A 236 -13.06 -12.86 22.35
C ILE A 236 -12.49 -11.52 22.83
N VAL A 237 -11.42 -11.04 22.18
CA VAL A 237 -10.90 -9.69 22.41
C VAL A 237 -11.79 -8.71 21.66
N ASN A 238 -12.64 -7.99 22.40
CA ASN A 238 -13.46 -6.89 21.88
C ASN A 238 -12.55 -5.70 21.49
N CYS A 239 -12.13 -5.61 20.24
CA CYS A 239 -11.44 -4.45 19.68
C CYS A 239 -12.46 -3.37 19.27
N LEU A 240 -13.15 -2.77 20.24
CA LEU A 240 -13.81 -1.48 20.07
C LEU A 240 -13.02 -0.43 20.87
N PRO A 241 -12.70 0.74 20.30
CA PRO A 241 -12.18 1.85 21.09
C PRO A 241 -13.17 2.17 22.23
N GLU A 242 -12.69 2.35 23.45
CA GLU A 242 -13.52 2.61 24.65
C GLU A 242 -14.51 3.78 24.48
N ILE A 243 -14.24 4.69 23.55
CA ILE A 243 -15.11 5.81 23.17
C ILE A 243 -16.48 5.33 22.67
N PHE A 244 -16.57 4.17 22.00
CA PHE A 244 -17.82 3.63 21.45
C PHE A 244 -18.55 2.66 22.40
N GLN A 245 -18.00 2.36 23.57
CA GLN A 245 -18.70 1.54 24.58
C GLN A 245 -19.56 2.39 25.52
N ARG A 246 -19.33 3.71 25.61
CA ARG A 246 -20.12 4.61 26.46
C ARG A 246 -21.50 4.98 25.92
N GLU A 247 -21.75 4.88 24.62
CA GLU A 247 -23.05 5.29 24.03
C GLU A 247 -24.09 4.14 23.95
N ARG A 248 -23.82 2.97 24.55
CA ARG A 248 -24.78 1.85 24.61
C ARG A 248 -25.28 1.53 26.02
N GLY A 249 -25.07 2.44 26.96
CA GLY A 249 -25.58 2.31 28.32
C GLY A 249 -25.77 3.67 28.96
N GLU A 250 -26.75 4.42 28.46
CA GLU A 250 -27.62 5.35 29.20
C GLU A 250 -28.68 5.94 28.24
#